data_AF-A0A7S1SDI1-F1
#
_entry.id   AF-A0A7S1SDI1-F1
#
_cell.length_a   1.000
_cell.length_b   1.000
_cell.length_c   1.000
_cell.angle_alpha   90.00
_cell.angle_beta   90.00
_cell.angle_gamma   90.00
#
_symmetry.space_group_name_H-M   'P 1'
#
loop_
_entity.id
_entity.type
_entity.pdbx_description
1 polymer ?
#
loop_
_entity_poly.entity_id
_entity_poly.type
_entity_poly.pdbx_seq_one_letter_code
_entity_poly.pdbx_strand_id
1 'polypeptide(L)'
;PPVASGEAKQERPGSQGAADPAVELENAKLRIRFLEEARAEAEHQRREKDGQERQKWLSDVHLDGLMLARAPAKLRADPEVVLAAMRENFAALDFAAPEAWAEKKVVLAAVQRDGLYLERAKGKMRGDRDVVRAESWAE
;
A
#
# COMPACT_ATOMS: atom_id res chain seq x y z
N PRO A 1 71.52 -39.39 -30.64
CA PRO A 1 71.60 -38.13 -29.87
C PRO A 1 71.58 -36.90 -30.79
N PRO A 2 71.09 -35.71 -30.38
CA PRO A 2 70.20 -35.39 -29.27
C PRO A 2 68.92 -34.64 -29.70
N VAL A 3 67.98 -34.66 -28.76
CA VAL A 3 66.81 -33.81 -28.50
C VAL A 3 66.69 -32.45 -29.22
N ALA A 4 65.49 -32.19 -29.75
CA ALA A 4 64.94 -30.84 -29.85
C ALA A 4 63.42 -30.92 -29.64
N SER A 5 63.03 -31.05 -28.37
CA SER A 5 61.68 -30.79 -27.91
C SER A 5 61.31 -29.34 -28.25
N GLY A 6 60.50 -29.16 -29.28
CA GLY A 6 59.84 -27.88 -29.54
C GLY A 6 58.80 -27.67 -28.44
N GLU A 7 59.16 -26.87 -27.44
CA GLU A 7 58.24 -26.40 -26.40
C GLU A 7 57.06 -25.69 -27.07
N ALA A 8 55.91 -26.36 -27.12
CA ALA A 8 54.64 -25.71 -27.30
C ALA A 8 54.43 -24.81 -26.08
N LYS A 9 54.76 -23.52 -26.24
CA LYS A 9 54.31 -22.46 -25.34
C LYS A 9 52.79 -22.48 -25.37
N GLN A 10 52.23 -23.23 -24.43
CA GLN A 10 50.84 -23.19 -24.08
C GLN A 10 50.63 -21.84 -23.39
N GLU A 11 50.35 -20.80 -24.18
CA GLU A 11 49.82 -19.55 -23.66
C GLU A 11 48.52 -19.90 -22.96
N ARG A 12 48.58 -19.97 -21.62
CA ARG A 12 47.40 -20.04 -20.79
C ARG A 12 46.55 -18.84 -21.17
N PRO A 13 45.28 -19.01 -21.59
CA PRO A 13 44.41 -17.87 -21.73
C PRO A 13 44.40 -17.17 -20.38
N GLY A 14 44.83 -15.90 -20.39
CA GLY A 14 44.96 -15.08 -19.21
C GLY A 14 43.73 -15.28 -18.34
N SER A 15 43.98 -15.62 -17.08
CA SER A 15 42.98 -15.58 -16.03
C SER A 15 42.25 -14.24 -16.15
N GLN A 16 41.06 -14.25 -16.76
CA GLN A 16 40.12 -13.16 -16.66
C GLN A 16 40.02 -12.90 -15.16
N GLY A 17 40.50 -11.72 -14.75
CA GLY A 17 40.74 -11.39 -13.37
C GLY A 17 39.52 -11.76 -12.55
N ALA A 18 39.68 -12.72 -11.65
CA ALA A 18 38.77 -12.84 -10.53
C ALA A 18 38.85 -11.47 -9.86
N ALA A 19 37.80 -10.65 -10.04
CA ALA A 19 37.70 -9.39 -9.34
C ALA A 19 37.93 -9.69 -7.86
N ASP A 20 38.73 -8.87 -7.19
CA ASP A 20 38.99 -9.04 -5.77
C ASP A 20 37.64 -9.23 -5.06
N PRO A 21 37.42 -10.33 -4.32
CA PRO A 21 36.13 -10.60 -3.70
C PRO A 21 35.68 -9.45 -2.79
N ALA A 22 36.60 -8.63 -2.28
CA ALA A 22 36.27 -7.40 -1.55
C ALA A 22 35.66 -6.33 -2.47
N VAL A 23 36.20 -6.14 -3.68
CA VAL A 23 35.69 -5.20 -4.69
C VAL A 23 34.35 -5.68 -5.25
N GLU A 24 34.20 -6.98 -5.49
CA GLU A 24 32.93 -7.55 -5.94
C GLU A 24 31.84 -7.42 -4.87
N LEU A 25 32.19 -7.61 -3.60
CA LEU A 25 31.29 -7.37 -2.47
C LEU A 25 30.90 -5.89 -2.34
N GLU A 26 31.84 -4.96 -2.53
CA GLU A 26 31.56 -3.53 -2.51
C GLU A 26 30.63 -3.11 -3.66
N ASN A 27 30.88 -3.62 -4.87
CA ASN A 27 30.01 -3.41 -6.03
C ASN A 27 28.60 -3.99 -5.82
N ALA A 28 28.49 -5.17 -5.19
CA ALA A 28 27.21 -5.77 -4.84
C ALA A 28 26.44 -4.92 -3.82
N LYS A 29 27.11 -4.39 -2.79
CA LYS A 29 26.51 -3.49 -1.80
C LYS A 29 25.99 -2.20 -2.44
N LEU A 30 26.75 -1.61 -3.36
CA LEU A 30 26.33 -0.42 -4.09
C LEU A 30 25.09 -0.70 -4.95
N ARG A 31 25.03 -1.86 -5.62
CA ARG A 31 23.84 -2.26 -6.39
C ARG A 31 22.62 -2.45 -5.48
N ILE A 32 22.79 -3.06 -4.32
CA ILE A 32 21.70 -3.23 -3.34
C ILE A 32 21.20 -1.86 -2.87
N ARG A 33 22.08 -0.95 -2.45
CA ARG A 33 21.71 0.41 -2.03
C ARG A 33 20.95 1.14 -3.14
N PHE A 34 21.45 1.09 -4.38
CA PHE A 34 20.79 1.74 -5.51
C PHE A 34 19.39 1.18 -5.76
N LEU A 35 19.20 -0.14 -5.65
CA LEU A 35 17.89 -0.77 -5.78
C LEU A 35 16.95 -0.41 -4.63
N GLU A 36 17.46 -0.29 -3.40
CA GLU A 36 16.70 0.14 -2.24
C GLU A 36 16.24 1.60 -2.37
N GLU A 37 17.13 2.49 -2.80
CA GLU A 37 16.82 3.90 -3.06
C GLU A 37 15.80 4.04 -4.20
N ALA A 38 15.99 3.34 -5.32
CA ALA A 38 15.05 3.34 -6.44
C ALA A 38 13.67 2.80 -6.03
N ARG A 39 13.63 1.79 -5.16
CA ARG A 39 12.38 1.27 -4.59
C ARG A 39 11.72 2.31 -3.68
N ALA A 40 12.48 2.96 -2.80
CA ALA A 40 11.96 4.00 -1.92
C ALA A 40 11.38 5.19 -2.70
N GLU A 41 12.06 5.61 -3.76
CA GLU A 41 11.61 6.65 -4.69
C GLU A 41 10.29 6.26 -5.39
N ALA A 42 10.21 5.03 -5.91
CA ALA A 42 9.00 4.52 -6.55
C ALA A 42 7.83 4.38 -5.56
N GLU A 43 8.10 3.99 -4.32
CA GLU A 43 7.09 3.94 -3.25
C GLU A 43 6.64 5.35 -2.85
N HIS A 44 7.54 6.33 -2.77
CA HIS A 44 7.21 7.73 -2.52
C HIS A 44 6.30 8.29 -3.61
N GLN A 45 6.69 8.16 -4.88
CA GLN A 45 5.88 8.61 -6.01
C GLN A 45 4.49 7.95 -6.05
N ARG A 46 4.40 6.66 -5.68
CA ARG A 46 3.10 5.98 -5.54
C ARG A 46 2.26 6.59 -4.43
N ARG A 47 2.84 6.85 -3.25
CA ARG A 47 2.12 7.47 -2.12
C ARG A 47 1.64 8.88 -2.45
N GLU A 48 2.46 9.68 -3.12
CA GLU A 48 2.07 11.02 -3.56
C GLU A 48 0.89 10.96 -4.54
N LYS A 49 0.95 10.06 -5.52
CA LYS A 49 -0.13 9.88 -6.49
C LYS A 49 -1.42 9.40 -5.82
N ASP A 50 -1.32 8.42 -4.92
CA ASP A 50 -2.47 7.94 -4.14
C ASP A 50 -3.06 9.07 -3.28
N GLY A 51 -2.21 9.94 -2.70
CA GLY A 51 -2.62 11.14 -1.96
C GLY A 51 -3.31 12.20 -2.82
N GLN A 52 -2.84 12.42 -4.06
CA GLN A 52 -3.48 13.33 -5.01
C GLN A 52 -4.85 12.82 -5.45
N GLU A 53 -4.95 11.52 -5.78
CA GLU A 53 -6.22 10.89 -6.13
C GLU A 53 -7.21 10.99 -4.97
N ARG A 54 -6.76 10.69 -3.76
CA ARG A 54 -7.53 10.85 -2.53
C ARG A 54 -8.04 12.28 -2.36
N GLN A 55 -7.19 13.29 -2.53
CA GLN A 55 -7.59 14.69 -2.40
C GLN A 55 -8.64 15.09 -3.44
N LYS A 56 -8.49 14.61 -4.68
CA LYS A 56 -9.50 14.83 -5.73
C LYS A 56 -10.84 14.21 -5.33
N TRP A 57 -10.84 12.98 -4.83
CA TRP A 57 -12.08 12.33 -4.37
C TRP A 57 -12.69 13.03 -3.16
N LEU A 58 -11.88 13.54 -2.24
CA LEU A 58 -12.37 14.37 -1.13
C LEU A 58 -13.14 15.60 -1.64
N SER A 59 -12.65 16.27 -2.69
CA SER A 59 -13.37 17.36 -3.32
C SER A 59 -14.66 16.88 -4.01
N ASP A 60 -14.62 15.76 -4.73
CA ASP A 60 -15.78 15.22 -5.43
C ASP A 60 -16.91 14.80 -4.46
N VAL A 61 -16.57 14.16 -3.33
CA VAL A 61 -17.56 13.78 -2.30
C VAL A 61 -18.08 14.97 -1.50
N HIS A 62 -17.34 16.09 -1.46
CA HIS A 62 -17.82 17.33 -0.85
C HIS A 62 -18.85 18.05 -1.71
N LEU A 63 -18.83 17.81 -3.03
CA LEU A 63 -19.86 18.31 -3.95
C LEU A 63 -21.11 17.42 -3.95
N ASP A 64 -20.92 16.11 -3.92
CA ASP A 64 -22.00 15.13 -3.81
C ASP A 64 -21.52 13.89 -3.05
N GLY A 65 -22.04 13.68 -1.84
CA GLY A 65 -21.68 12.53 -1.00
C GLY A 65 -21.93 11.18 -1.69
N LEU A 66 -22.85 11.08 -2.65
CA LEU A 66 -23.09 9.85 -3.40
C LEU A 66 -21.96 9.49 -4.38
N MET A 67 -21.02 10.41 -4.65
CA MET A 67 -19.83 10.11 -5.44
C MET A 67 -18.98 8.99 -4.82
N LEU A 68 -19.12 8.74 -3.52
CA LEU A 68 -18.50 7.59 -2.86
C LEU A 68 -18.87 6.26 -3.53
N ALA A 69 -20.06 6.14 -4.13
CA ALA A 69 -20.48 4.95 -4.88
C ALA A 69 -19.60 4.65 -6.10
N ARG A 70 -18.98 5.69 -6.68
CA ARG A 70 -18.10 5.60 -7.85
C ARG A 70 -16.62 5.52 -7.49
N ALA A 71 -16.29 5.73 -6.21
CA ALA A 71 -14.92 5.74 -5.74
C ALA A 71 -14.31 4.32 -5.80
N PRO A 72 -13.00 4.20 -6.07
CA PRO A 72 -12.30 2.93 -6.01
C PRO A 72 -12.41 2.31 -4.62
N ALA A 73 -12.34 0.98 -4.54
CA ALA A 73 -12.54 0.24 -3.29
C ALA A 73 -11.64 0.75 -2.14
N LYS A 74 -10.39 1.09 -2.44
CA LYS A 74 -9.45 1.68 -1.47
C LYS A 74 -9.98 2.95 -0.79
N LEU A 75 -10.65 3.82 -1.55
CA LEU A 75 -11.20 5.08 -1.02
C LEU A 75 -12.57 4.90 -0.37
N ARG A 76 -13.34 3.87 -0.76
CA ARG A 76 -14.55 3.46 -0.04
C ARG A 76 -14.24 2.82 1.32
N ALA A 77 -13.03 2.33 1.50
CA ALA A 77 -12.48 1.87 2.78
C ALA A 77 -11.76 2.98 3.56
N ASP A 78 -11.48 4.14 2.94
CA ASP A 78 -10.79 5.25 3.61
C ASP A 78 -11.76 5.98 4.54
N PRO A 79 -11.55 5.93 5.87
CA PRO A 79 -12.47 6.52 6.83
C PRO A 79 -12.63 8.03 6.66
N GLU A 80 -11.60 8.77 6.23
CA GLU A 80 -11.70 10.21 6.05
C GLU A 80 -12.56 10.56 4.83
N VAL A 81 -12.44 9.82 3.72
CA VAL A 81 -13.28 10.01 2.52
C VAL A 81 -14.73 9.62 2.83
N VAL A 82 -14.93 8.51 3.54
CA VAL A 82 -16.26 8.04 3.96
C VAL A 82 -16.92 9.03 4.92
N LEU A 83 -16.17 9.57 5.89
CA LEU A 83 -16.67 10.61 6.80
C LEU A 83 -17.03 11.89 6.05
N ALA A 84 -16.21 12.34 5.10
CA ALA A 84 -16.51 13.51 4.29
C ALA A 84 -17.81 13.30 3.49
N ALA A 85 -17.94 12.15 2.81
CA ALA A 85 -19.13 11.80 2.05
C ALA A 85 -20.39 11.70 2.94
N MET A 86 -20.28 11.11 4.13
CA MET A 86 -21.36 11.00 5.11
C MET A 86 -21.85 12.37 5.59
N ARG A 87 -20.94 13.33 5.78
CA ARG A 87 -21.30 14.69 6.22
C ARG A 87 -22.16 15.40 5.19
N GLU A 88 -21.86 15.23 3.91
CA GLU A 88 -22.66 15.77 2.81
C GLU A 88 -23.96 15.00 2.62
N ASN A 89 -23.89 13.68 2.46
CA ASN A 89 -25.04 12.83 2.29
C ASN A 89 -24.90 11.56 3.13
N PHE A 90 -25.77 11.42 4.12
CA PHE A 90 -25.77 10.28 5.01
C PHE A 90 -25.99 8.94 4.29
N ALA A 91 -26.71 8.94 3.16
CA ALA A 91 -26.90 7.75 2.32
C ALA A 91 -25.59 7.26 1.67
N ALA A 92 -24.52 8.08 1.63
CA ALA A 92 -23.21 7.68 1.13
C ALA A 92 -22.63 6.48 1.89
N LEU A 93 -22.94 6.35 3.19
CA LEU A 93 -22.51 5.24 4.03
C LEU A 93 -22.98 3.87 3.50
N ASP A 94 -24.06 3.82 2.72
CA ASP A 94 -24.49 2.58 2.07
C ASP A 94 -23.47 2.06 1.05
N PHE A 95 -22.59 2.93 0.54
CA PHE A 95 -21.53 2.59 -0.40
C PHE A 95 -20.15 2.43 0.24
N ALA A 96 -20.00 2.77 1.52
CA ALA A 96 -18.77 2.55 2.27
C ALA A 96 -18.45 1.05 2.34
N ALA A 97 -17.17 0.73 2.18
CA ALA A 97 -16.67 -0.63 2.24
C ALA A 97 -16.73 -1.17 3.69
N PRO A 98 -16.85 -2.50 3.89
CA PRO A 98 -16.89 -3.12 5.22
C PRO A 98 -15.75 -2.66 6.14
N GLU A 99 -14.56 -2.44 5.58
CA GLU A 99 -13.36 -2.01 6.30
C GLU A 99 -13.52 -0.62 6.92
N ALA A 100 -14.24 0.30 6.27
CA ALA A 100 -14.52 1.61 6.86
C ALA A 100 -15.44 1.52 8.09
N TRP A 101 -16.20 0.44 8.25
CA TRP A 101 -17.01 0.19 9.45
C TRP A 101 -16.20 -0.33 10.63
N ALA A 102 -14.97 -0.82 10.40
CA ALA A 102 -14.03 -1.12 11.47
C ALA A 102 -13.57 0.14 12.21
N GLU A 103 -13.65 1.29 11.54
CA GLU A 103 -13.15 2.55 12.07
C GLU A 103 -14.14 3.16 13.05
N LYS A 104 -13.71 3.22 14.32
CA LYS A 104 -14.51 3.75 15.43
C LYS A 104 -15.07 5.15 15.14
N LYS A 105 -14.30 6.00 14.45
CA LYS A 105 -14.73 7.36 14.09
C LYS A 105 -15.94 7.35 13.16
N VAL A 106 -15.97 6.44 12.17
CA VAL A 106 -17.08 6.29 11.23
C VAL A 106 -18.33 5.82 11.97
N VAL A 107 -18.20 4.77 12.79
CA VAL A 107 -19.33 4.22 13.56
C VAL A 107 -19.89 5.26 14.53
N LEU A 108 -19.04 5.95 15.30
CA LEU A 108 -19.49 6.97 16.24
C LEU A 108 -20.16 8.15 15.55
N ALA A 109 -19.66 8.59 14.39
CA ALA A 109 -20.27 9.68 13.65
C ALA A 109 -21.61 9.26 13.04
N ALA A 110 -21.73 8.01 12.57
CA ALA A 110 -22.98 7.46 12.07
C ALA A 110 -24.04 7.35 13.18
N VAL A 111 -23.67 6.82 14.35
CA VAL A 111 -24.57 6.67 15.51
C VAL A 111 -25.02 8.01 16.08
N GLN A 112 -24.13 9.01 16.14
CA GLN A 112 -24.49 10.36 16.58
C GLN A 112 -25.52 11.01 15.66
N ARG A 113 -25.48 10.70 14.36
CA ARG A 113 -26.40 11.27 13.37
C ARG A 113 -27.71 10.51 13.28
N ASP A 114 -27.67 9.19 13.34
CA ASP A 114 -28.85 8.33 13.38
C ASP A 114 -28.58 7.14 14.31
N GLY A 115 -29.25 7.13 15.46
CA GLY A 115 -29.09 6.08 16.47
C GLY A 115 -29.47 4.68 15.96
N LEU A 116 -30.27 4.59 14.89
CA LEU A 116 -30.67 3.32 14.26
C LEU A 116 -29.58 2.77 13.33
N TYR A 117 -28.57 3.56 12.99
CA TYR A 117 -27.51 3.13 12.08
C TYR A 117 -26.62 2.02 12.66
N LEU A 118 -26.60 1.90 13.98
CA LEU A 118 -25.84 0.88 14.71
C LEU A 118 -26.24 -0.55 14.30
N GLU A 119 -27.52 -0.79 13.97
CA GLU A 119 -27.98 -2.10 13.49
C GLU A 119 -27.47 -2.41 12.08
N ARG A 120 -27.45 -1.40 11.20
CA ARG A 120 -26.95 -1.51 9.82
C ARG A 120 -25.44 -1.72 9.79
N ALA A 121 -24.71 -1.02 10.68
CA ALA A 121 -23.28 -1.21 10.89
C ALA A 121 -22.97 -2.63 11.36
N LYS A 122 -23.71 -3.17 12.34
CA LYS A 122 -23.55 -4.57 12.79
C LYS A 122 -23.76 -5.58 11.65
N GLY A 123 -24.70 -5.32 10.74
CA GLY A 123 -24.90 -6.15 9.55
C GLY A 123 -23.72 -6.10 8.57
N LYS A 124 -23.11 -4.92 8.36
CA LYS A 124 -21.97 -4.73 7.46
C LYS A 124 -20.63 -5.17 8.05
N MET A 125 -20.42 -5.02 9.36
CA MET A 125 -19.22 -5.47 10.07
C MET A 125 -19.12 -7.00 10.17
N ARG A 126 -20.26 -7.71 10.08
CA ARG A 126 -20.31 -9.19 10.08
C ARG A 126 -19.82 -9.83 8.78
N GLY A 127 -19.56 -9.04 7.73
CA GLY A 127 -19.09 -9.52 6.43
C GLY A 127 -17.68 -10.12 6.46
N ASP A 128 -16.82 -9.68 7.39
CA ASP A 128 -15.47 -10.21 7.57
C ASP A 128 -15.27 -10.71 9.00
N ARG A 129 -15.13 -12.04 9.14
CA ARG A 129 -14.98 -12.77 10.41
C ARG A 129 -13.69 -12.44 11.20
N ASP A 130 -12.89 -11.47 10.78
CA ASP A 130 -11.65 -11.07 11.46
C ASP A 130 -11.67 -9.64 12.05
N VAL A 131 -12.74 -8.86 11.84
CA VAL A 131 -12.85 -7.49 12.40
C VAL A 131 -13.49 -7.49 13.80
N VAL A 132 -14.01 -8.64 14.26
CA VAL A 132 -14.67 -8.80 15.57
C VAL A 132 -13.64 -9.00 16.70
N ARG A 133 -12.67 -8.09 16.81
CA ARG A 133 -11.97 -7.81 18.08
C ARG A 133 -12.38 -6.45 18.62
N ALA A 134 -13.68 -6.17 18.53
CA ALA A 134 -14.32 -4.97 19.07
C ALA A 134 -15.30 -5.31 20.22
N GLU A 135 -15.20 -6.51 20.80
CA GLU A 135 -15.88 -6.84 22.07
C GLU A 135 -15.17 -6.26 23.31
N SER A 136 -14.14 -5.39 23.14
CA SER A 136 -13.50 -4.66 24.25
C SER A 136 -13.60 -3.14 24.13
N TRP A 137 -14.77 -2.61 23.74
CA TRP A 137 -15.05 -1.16 23.79
C TRP A 137 -16.02 -0.79 24.93
N ALA A 138 -15.98 -1.52 26.04
CA ALA A 138 -16.63 -1.14 27.29
C ALA A 138 -15.86 -1.71 28.50
N GLU A 139 -14.78 -1.04 28.87
CA GLU A 139 -14.28 -0.93 30.26
C GLU A 139 -13.75 0.49 30.48
#